data_AF-A0A7D4ALR2-F1
#
_entry.id   AF-A0A7D4ALR2-F1
#
_cell.length_a   1.000
_cell.length_b   1.000
_cell.length_c   1.000
_cell.angle_alpha   90.00
_cell.angle_beta   90.00
_cell.angle_gamma   90.00
#
_symmetry.space_group_name_H-M   'P 1'
#
loop_
_entity.id
_entity.type
_entity.pdbx_description
1 polymer ?
#
loop_
_entity_poly.entity_id
_entity_poly.type
_entity_poly.pdbx_seq_one_letter_code
_entity_poly.pdbx_strand_id
1 'polypeptide(L)' 'MQTIVISIVQVLFIIVLAIGLVRVVQKFISGAPDALGSLGWLLGGVILWFGFNYFKEDLASAMGGGQGGVTP' A
#
# COMPACT_ATOMS: atom_id res chain seq x y z
N MET A 1 -0.33 14.02 -14.14
CA MET A 1 -1.39 13.07 -13.69
C MET A 1 -0.81 11.90 -12.88
N GLN A 2 0.31 11.30 -13.29
CA GLN A 2 0.93 10.19 -12.55
C GLN A 2 1.31 10.49 -11.10
N THR A 3 1.89 11.67 -10.84
CA THR A 3 2.21 12.10 -9.47
C THR A 3 0.96 12.14 -8.57
N ILE A 4 -0.20 12.46 -9.15
CA ILE A 4 -1.49 12.48 -8.44
C ILE A 4 -1.93 11.05 -8.12
N VAL A 5 -1.80 10.12 -9.07
CA VAL A 5 -2.17 8.70 -8.86
C VAL A 5 -1.30 8.07 -7.77
N ILE A 6 0.01 8.26 -7.82
CA ILE A 6 0.94 7.75 -6.81
C ILE A 6 0.62 8.35 -5.44
N SER A 7 0.36 9.66 -5.36
CA SER A 7 -0.07 10.30 -4.12
C SER A 7 -1.38 9.72 -3.55
N ILE A 8 -2.39 9.47 -4.40
CA ILE A 8 -3.67 8.89 -3.96
C ILE A 8 -3.45 7.49 -3.39
N VAL A 9 -2.68 6.65 -4.09
CA VAL A 9 -2.39 5.28 -3.63
C VAL A 9 -1.60 5.30 -2.32
N GLN A 10 -0.62 6.21 -2.17
CA GLN A 10 0.14 6.40 -0.94
C GLN A 10 -0.78 6.70 0.25
N VAL A 11 -1.73 7.62 0.08
CA VAL A 11 -2.69 8.03 1.12
C VAL A 11 -3.61 6.87 1.50
N LEU A 12 -4.11 6.11 0.51
CA LEU A 12 -4.93 4.93 0.77
C LEU A 12 -4.19 3.87 1.58
N PHE A 13 -2.93 3.58 1.24
CA PHE A 13 -2.13 2.63 2.01
C PHE A 13 -1.96 3.07 3.47
N ILE A 14 -1.67 4.35 3.72
CA ILE A 14 -1.51 4.87 5.08
C ILE A 14 -2.80 4.67 5.89
N ILE A 15 -3.96 4.96 5.30
CA ILE A 15 -5.26 4.77 5.96
C ILE A 15 -5.48 3.29 6.29
N VAL A 16 -5.27 2.39 5.33
CA VAL A 16 -5.46 0.96 5.51
C VAL A 16 -4.53 0.40 6.59
N LEU A 17 -3.26 0.80 6.60
CA LEU A 17 -2.29 0.39 7.61
C LEU A 17 -2.62 0.94 9.00
N ALA A 18 -3.03 2.20 9.10
CA ALA A 18 -3.44 2.80 10.36
C ALA A 18 -4.65 2.06 10.97
N ILE A 19 -5.65 1.74 10.15
CA ILE A 19 -6.82 0.95 10.58
C ILE A 19 -6.38 -0.45 11.00
N GLY A 20 -5.52 -1.11 10.22
CA GLY A 20 -4.95 -2.41 10.57
C GLY A 20 -4.24 -2.38 11.91
N LEU A 21 -3.46 -1.34 12.19
CA LEU A 21 -2.71 -1.17 13.42
C LEU A 21 -3.64 -1.04 14.63
N VAL A 22 -4.64 -0.16 14.53
CA VAL A 22 -5.64 0.02 15.58
C VAL A 22 -6.36 -1.30 15.86
N ARG A 23 -6.75 -2.04 14.81
CA ARG A 23 -7.45 -3.31 14.94
C ARG A 23 -6.58 -4.39 15.62
N VAL A 24 -5.30 -4.44 15.29
CA VAL A 24 -4.34 -5.33 15.95
C VAL A 24 -4.24 -4.98 17.43
N VAL A 25 -3.99 -3.71 17.75
CA VAL A 25 -3.85 -3.24 19.14
C VAL A 25 -5.10 -3.57 19.96
N GLN A 26 -6.29 -3.32 19.42
CA GLN A 26 -7.55 -3.67 20.09
C GLN A 26 -7.68 -5.16 20.38
N LYS A 27 -7.31 -6.03 19.43
CA LYS A 27 -7.38 -7.49 19.61
C LYS A 27 -6.35 -8.04 20.58
N PHE A 28 -5.17 -7.41 20.64
CA PHE A 28 -4.15 -7.75 21.63
C PHE A 28 -4.61 -7.39 23.03
N ILE A 29 -5.19 -6.19 23.21
CA ILE A 29 -5.71 -5.74 24.50
C ILE A 29 -6.89 -6.61 24.96
N SER A 30 -7.75 -7.05 24.04
CA SER A 30 -8.90 -7.92 24.37
C SER A 30 -8.54 -9.39 24.53
N GLY A 31 -7.28 -9.79 24.36
CA GLY A 31 -6.85 -11.19 24.45
C GLY A 31 -7.48 -12.10 23.40
N ALA A 32 -7.86 -11.56 22.23
CA ALA A 32 -8.59 -12.30 21.22
C ALA A 32 -7.71 -13.39 20.56
N PRO A 33 -8.22 -14.61 20.33
CA PRO A 33 -7.44 -15.72 19.76
C PRO A 33 -6.96 -15.46 18.32
N ASP A 34 -7.57 -14.51 17.62
CA ASP A 34 -7.26 -14.13 16.24
C ASP A 34 -6.37 -12.87 16.13
N ALA A 35 -5.78 -12.43 17.26
CA ALA A 35 -4.84 -11.31 17.29
C ALA A 35 -3.61 -11.57 16.39
N LEU A 36 -3.10 -12.81 16.37
CA LEU A 36 -2.00 -13.23 15.51
C LEU A 36 -2.35 -13.19 14.01
N GLY A 37 -3.57 -13.58 13.63
CA GLY A 37 -4.04 -13.46 12.24
C GLY A 37 -4.15 -12.00 11.79
N SER A 38 -4.53 -11.12 12.72
CA SER A 38 -4.63 -9.68 12.48
C SER A 38 -3.25 -9.03 12.32
N LEU A 39 -2.26 -9.49 13.09
CA LEU A 39 -0.84 -9.13 12.89
C LEU A 39 -0.32 -9.61 11.54
N GLY A 40 -0.63 -10.84 11.16
CA GLY A 40 -0.25 -11.38 9.85
C GLY A 40 -0.79 -10.53 8.69
N TRP A 41 -2.05 -10.08 8.81
CA TRP A 41 -2.65 -9.17 7.83
C TRP A 41 -1.97 -7.80 7.80
N LEU A 42 -1.64 -7.24 8.97
CA LEU A 42 -0.91 -5.97 9.06
C LEU A 42 0.50 -6.10 8.45
N LEU A 43 1.23 -7.16 8.78
CA LEU A 43 2.54 -7.45 8.19
C LEU A 43 2.45 -7.61 6.67
N GLY A 44 1.43 -8.31 6.17
CA GLY A 44 1.17 -8.42 4.73
C GLY A 44 0.92 -7.05 4.09
N GLY A 45 0.13 -6.19 4.73
CA GLY A 45 -0.11 -4.82 4.29
C GLY A 45 1.18 -3.98 4.27
N VAL A 46 2.01 -4.10 5.29
CA VAL A 46 3.31 -3.39 5.38
C VAL A 46 4.26 -3.85 4.28
N ILE A 47 4.33 -5.15 4.01
CA ILE A 47 5.15 -5.71 2.92
C ILE A 47 4.67 -5.20 1.55
N LEU A 48 3.35 -5.20 1.31
CA LEU A 48 2.76 -4.64 0.09
C LEU A 48 3.04 -3.14 -0.06
N TRP A 49 2.97 -2.38 1.03
CA TRP A 49 3.32 -0.97 1.05
C TRP A 49 4.79 -0.74 0.74
N PHE A 50 5.69 -1.55 1.31
CA PHE A 50 7.12 -1.50 1.01
C PHE A 50 7.41 -1.83 -0.45
N GLY A 51 6.81 -2.91 -0.98
CA GLY A 51 6.91 -3.27 -2.39
C GLY A 51 6.43 -2.14 -3.31
N PHE A 52 5.27 -1.55 -3.00
CA PHE A 52 4.77 -0.39 -3.75
C PHE A 52 5.74 0.79 -3.69
N ASN A 53 6.30 1.13 -2.52
CA ASN A 53 7.27 2.23 -2.40
C ASN A 53 8.58 1.96 -3.14
N TYR A 54 9.02 0.70 -3.21
CA TYR A 54 10.20 0.30 -3.96
C TYR A 54 9.98 0.42 -5.47
N PHE A 55 8.83 -0.04 -5.97
CA PHE A 55 8.51 -0.01 -7.39
C PHE A 55 7.79 1.27 -7.85
N LYS A 56 7.51 2.24 -6.97
CA LYS A 56 6.71 3.43 -7.32
C LYS A 56 7.34 4.23 -8.47
N GLU A 57 8.67 4.29 -8.52
CA GLU A 57 9.42 5.05 -9.54
C GLU A 57 9.40 4.30 -10.88
N ASP A 58 9.52 2.98 -10.86
CA ASP A 58 9.40 2.12 -12.04
C ASP A 58 7.96 2.06 -12.58
N LEU A 59 6.96 2.06 -11.69
CA LEU A 59 5.56 2.18 -12.07
C LEU A 59 5.26 3.56 -12.65
N ALA A 60 5.85 4.63 -12.10
CA ALA A 60 5.74 5.97 -12.65
C ALA A 60 6.33 6.04 -14.06
N SER A 61 7.49 5.42 -14.30
CA SER A 61 8.12 5.41 -15.62
C SER A 61 7.37 4.52 -16.63
N ALA A 62 6.96 3.31 -16.24
CA ALA A 62 6.26 2.36 -17.09
C ALA A 62 4.84 2.82 -17.48
N MET A 63 4.10 3.43 -16.56
CA MET A 63 2.79 4.04 -16.88
C MET A 63 2.92 5.33 -17.71
N GLY A 64 4.14 5.85 -17.91
CA GLY A 64 4.44 7.10 -18.63
C GLY A 64 4.72 6.88 -20.11
N GLY A 65 4.93 5.63 -20.52
CA GLY A 65 5.22 5.23 -21.90
C GLY A 65 4.01 5.16 -22.84
N GLY A 66 2.83 5.64 -22.43
CA GLY A 66 1.58 5.49 -23.18
C GLY A 66 1.29 6.55 -24.25
N GLN A 67 2.17 7.52 -24.49
CA GLN A 67 2.00 8.54 -25.54
C GLN A 67 3.32 8.79 -26.27
N GLY A 68 3.77 7.80 -27.04
CA GLY A 68 4.82 7.97 -28.05
C GLY A 68 4.25 7.57 -29.40
N GLY A 69 3.75 8.54 -30.15
CA GLY A 69 3.15 8.32 -31.47
C GLY A 69 4.12 7.60 -32.42
N VAL A 70 3.59 6.61 -33.11
CA VAL A 70 4.16 6.14 -34.37
C VAL A 70 3.83 7.17 -35.46
N THR A 71 4.82 8.03 -35.75
CA THR A 71 5.03 8.71 -37.04
C THR A 71 6.54 8.82 -37.21
N PRO A 72 7.09 8.38 -38.35
CA PRO A 72 7.07 9.21 -39.56
C PRO A 72 6.12 8.72 -40.66
#